data_AF-A0A139AS09-F1
#
_entry.id   AF-A0A139AS09-F1
#
_cell.length_a   1.000
_cell.length_b   1.000
_cell.length_c   1.000
_cell.angle_alpha   90.00
_cell.angle_beta   90.00
_cell.angle_gamma   90.00
#
_symmetry.space_group_name_H-M   'P 1'
#
loop_
_entity.id
_entity.type
_entity.pdbx_description
1 polymer ?
#
loop_
_entity_poly.entity_id
_entity_poly.type
_entity_poly.pdbx_seq_one_letter_code
_entity_poly.pdbx_strand_id
1 'polypeptide(L)'
;MSFGAPPTTYAAPVAPDLGSFPLDRQGTCKDLMKQYMECLQKNGREGMACRAVTKAYLECRMENGLMRKDDMKALGFWEEPSPSNTR
;
A
#
# COMPACT_ATOMS: atom_id res chain seq x y z
N MET A 1 -39.21 29.19 16.12
CA MET A 1 -39.42 27.73 16.28
C MET A 1 -38.11 27.04 15.98
N SER A 2 -37.65 26.19 16.91
CA SER A 2 -36.38 25.46 16.85
C SER A 2 -36.56 24.27 15.91
N PHE A 3 -35.94 24.32 14.73
CA PHE A 3 -35.96 23.20 13.78
C PHE A 3 -34.73 22.33 14.06
N GLY A 4 -35.00 21.17 14.66
CA GLY A 4 -34.01 20.24 15.19
C GLY A 4 -33.01 19.75 14.16
N ALA A 5 -31.74 19.77 14.55
CA ALA A 5 -30.64 19.14 13.84
C ALA A 5 -30.84 17.60 13.78
N PRO A 6 -30.56 16.95 12.63
CA PRO A 6 -30.57 15.49 12.57
C PRO A 6 -29.42 14.92 13.41
N PRO A 7 -29.60 13.75 14.05
CA PRO A 7 -28.51 13.04 14.70
C PRO A 7 -27.55 12.55 13.60
N THR A 8 -26.42 13.24 13.46
CA THR A 8 -25.28 12.70 12.71
C THR A 8 -24.72 11.53 13.52
N THR A 9 -25.26 10.34 13.28
CA THR A 9 -24.62 9.10 13.71
C THR A 9 -23.32 8.98 12.93
N TYR A 10 -22.26 9.61 13.45
CA TYR A 10 -20.90 9.35 13.06
C TYR A 10 -20.64 7.87 13.35
N ALA A 11 -20.79 7.02 12.34
CA ALA A 11 -20.23 5.69 12.38
C ALA A 11 -18.73 5.89 12.66
N ALA A 12 -18.25 5.33 13.77
CA ALA A 12 -16.83 5.30 14.04
C ALA A 12 -16.14 4.74 12.79
N PRO A 13 -15.13 5.42 12.23
CA PRO A 13 -14.51 4.98 11.00
C PRO A 13 -13.99 3.56 11.24
N VAL A 14 -14.57 2.59 10.53
CA VAL A 14 -14.04 1.24 10.49
C VAL A 14 -12.61 1.38 9.99
N ALA A 15 -11.66 0.90 10.78
CA ALA A 15 -10.26 0.92 10.39
C ALA A 15 -10.16 0.22 9.02
N PRO A 16 -9.69 0.90 7.96
CA PRO A 16 -9.65 0.28 6.65
C PRO A 16 -8.71 -0.93 6.69
N ASP A 17 -9.15 -2.04 6.11
CA ASP A 17 -8.46 -3.35 6.17
C ASP A 17 -7.02 -3.30 5.63
N LEU A 18 -6.74 -2.35 4.73
CA LEU A 18 -5.43 -2.13 4.09
C LEU A 18 -4.56 -1.11 4.85
N GLY A 19 -5.04 -0.63 5.99
CA GLY A 19 -4.44 0.45 6.77
C GLY A 19 -4.82 1.82 6.22
N SER A 20 -5.20 2.74 7.12
CA SER A 20 -5.43 4.13 6.74
C SER A 20 -4.08 4.77 6.44
N PHE A 21 -4.02 5.50 5.33
CA PHE A 21 -2.88 6.33 4.98
C PHE A 21 -2.85 7.56 5.90
N PRO A 22 -2.54 7.35 7.19
CA PRO A 22 -1.43 8.00 7.91
C PRO A 22 -0.51 6.99 8.66
N LEU A 23 -0.56 5.68 8.34
CA LEU A 23 0.09 4.60 9.10
C LEU A 23 1.62 4.46 8.98
N ASP A 24 2.30 5.20 8.08
CA ASP A 24 3.77 5.10 7.98
C ASP A 24 4.47 6.04 8.97
N ARG A 25 4.15 5.90 10.26
CA ARG A 25 4.66 6.78 11.34
C ARG A 25 6.18 6.70 11.50
N GLN A 26 6.80 5.61 11.09
CA GLN A 26 8.24 5.37 11.25
C GLN A 26 8.99 5.32 9.91
N GLY A 27 8.30 5.15 8.78
CA GLY A 27 8.95 5.21 7.48
C GLY A 27 9.81 4.00 7.14
N THR A 28 9.62 2.85 7.79
CA THR A 28 10.46 1.66 7.64
C THR A 28 10.50 1.13 6.20
N CYS A 29 9.41 1.28 5.44
CA CYS A 29 9.31 0.86 4.05
C CYS A 29 9.39 2.02 3.04
N LYS A 30 9.80 3.23 3.47
CA LYS A 30 9.83 4.43 2.60
C LYS A 30 10.81 4.31 1.44
N ASP A 31 11.91 3.58 1.60
CA ASP A 31 12.91 3.47 0.53
C ASP A 31 12.37 2.67 -0.67
N LEU A 32 11.65 1.57 -0.39
CA LEU A 32 10.95 0.79 -1.41
C LEU A 32 9.81 1.60 -2.05
N MET A 33 9.12 2.44 -1.27
CA MET A 33 8.11 3.37 -1.81
C MET A 33 8.73 4.38 -2.78
N LYS A 34 9.89 4.96 -2.44
CA LYS A 34 10.61 5.89 -3.31
C LYS A 34 11.05 5.21 -4.60
N GLN A 35 11.64 4.02 -4.50
CA GLN A 35 12.03 3.23 -5.67
C GLN A 35 10.83 2.91 -6.57
N TYR A 36 9.66 2.60 -5.97
CA TYR A 36 8.44 2.37 -6.73
C TYR A 36 7.99 3.65 -7.47
N MET A 37 8.01 4.80 -6.79
CA MET A 37 7.69 6.09 -7.41
C MET A 37 8.65 6.46 -8.53
N GLU A 38 9.95 6.26 -8.34
CA GLU A 38 10.97 6.46 -9.37
C GLU A 38 10.75 5.52 -10.57
N CYS A 39 10.43 4.26 -10.30
CA CYS A 39 10.12 3.30 -11.33
C CYS A 39 8.87 3.71 -12.14
N LEU A 40 7.81 4.16 -11.47
CA LEU A 40 6.62 4.67 -12.15
C LEU A 40 6.95 5.89 -13.01
N GLN A 41 7.77 6.82 -12.51
CA GLN A 41 8.15 8.01 -13.28
C GLN A 41 8.96 7.63 -14.52
N LYS A 42 9.87 6.65 -14.41
CA LYS A 42 10.68 6.16 -15.55
C LYS A 42 9.85 5.42 -16.61
N ASN A 43 8.85 4.66 -16.19
CA ASN A 43 8.03 3.82 -17.07
C ASN A 43 6.66 4.45 -17.40
N GLY A 44 6.50 5.78 -17.30
CA GLY A 44 5.26 6.44 -17.72
C GLY A 44 4.01 6.05 -16.90
N ARG A 45 4.20 5.70 -15.62
CA ARG A 45 3.17 5.22 -14.68
C ARG A 45 2.62 3.83 -14.97
N GLU A 46 3.36 3.02 -15.75
CA GLU A 46 3.04 1.61 -15.92
C GLU A 46 3.38 0.80 -14.66
N GLY A 47 2.36 0.39 -13.92
CA GLY A 47 2.53 -0.42 -12.70
C GLY A 47 3.09 -1.82 -12.99
N MET A 48 2.91 -2.34 -14.20
CA MET A 48 3.39 -3.67 -14.62
C MET A 48 4.92 -3.75 -14.57
N ALA A 49 5.61 -2.73 -15.08
CA ALA A 49 7.08 -2.66 -15.10
C ALA A 49 7.68 -2.57 -13.68
N CYS A 50 6.90 -2.07 -12.72
CA CYS A 50 7.36 -1.83 -11.35
C CYS A 50 6.90 -2.90 -10.35
N ARG A 51 6.29 -3.99 -10.82
CA ARG A 51 5.76 -5.07 -9.98
C ARG A 51 6.78 -5.64 -9.00
N ALA A 52 8.05 -5.78 -9.41
CA ALA A 52 9.10 -6.29 -8.55
C ALA A 52 9.29 -5.40 -7.31
N VAL A 53 9.31 -4.07 -7.50
CA VAL A 53 9.46 -3.09 -6.42
C VAL A 53 8.18 -3.01 -5.57
N THR A 54 7.01 -3.09 -6.20
CA THR A 54 5.72 -3.10 -5.49
C THR A 54 5.58 -4.32 -4.59
N LYS A 55 6.01 -5.50 -5.05
CA LYS A 55 6.00 -6.74 -4.26
C LYS A 55 6.84 -6.57 -2.99
N ALA A 56 8.10 -6.15 -3.14
CA ALA A 56 8.99 -5.92 -2.00
C ALA A 56 8.42 -4.87 -1.02
N TYR A 57 7.81 -3.80 -1.54
CA TYR A 57 7.16 -2.79 -0.72
C TYR A 57 6.01 -3.36 0.13
N LEU A 58 5.19 -4.23 -0.46
CA LEU A 58 4.08 -4.88 0.25
C LEU A 58 4.57 -5.92 1.25
N GLU A 59 5.62 -6.69 0.93
CA GLU A 59 6.27 -7.62 1.87
C GLU A 59 6.76 -6.88 3.11
N CYS A 60 7.48 -5.77 2.92
CA CYS A 60 7.96 -4.94 4.02
C CYS A 60 6.79 -4.47 4.92
N ARG A 61 5.64 -4.09 4.35
CA ARG A 61 4.47 -3.68 5.14
C ARG A 61 3.84 -4.84 5.91
N MET A 62 3.80 -6.03 5.32
CA MET A 62 3.29 -7.24 5.97
C MET A 62 4.19 -7.72 7.11
N GLU A 63 5.52 -7.64 6.94
CA GLU A 63 6.50 -8.00 7.97
C GLU A 63 6.44 -7.07 9.17
N ASN A 64 6.28 -5.77 8.93
CA ASN A 64 6.21 -4.75 9.97
C ASN A 64 4.80 -4.62 10.60
N GLY A 65 3.83 -5.46 10.21
CA GLY A 65 2.46 -5.40 10.72
C GLY A 65 1.71 -4.11 10.32
N LEU A 66 2.17 -3.40 9.30
CA LEU A 66 1.54 -2.20 8.71
C LEU A 66 0.36 -2.57 7.78
N MET A 67 0.19 -3.85 7.48
CA MET A 67 -0.85 -4.42 6.64
C MET A 67 -1.17 -5.85 7.10
N ARG A 68 -2.39 -6.36 6.89
CA ARG A 68 -2.65 -7.79 7.11
C ARG A 68 -1.79 -8.62 6.16
N LYS A 69 -1.34 -9.77 6.64
CA LYS A 69 -0.66 -10.77 5.82
C LYS A 69 -1.70 -11.41 4.91
N ASP A 70 -1.70 -11.03 3.65
CA ASP A 70 -2.51 -11.62 2.60
C ASP A 70 -1.64 -12.33 1.58
N ASP A 71 -2.24 -13.26 0.85
CA ASP A 71 -1.55 -13.97 -0.23
C ASP A 71 -1.20 -13.00 -1.37
N MET A 72 0.05 -13.03 -1.83
CA MET A 72 0.50 -12.24 -2.97
C MET A 72 -0.35 -12.45 -4.22
N LYS A 73 -0.90 -13.66 -4.38
CA LYS A 73 -1.84 -14.00 -5.45
C LYS A 73 -3.15 -13.22 -5.33
N ALA A 74 -3.67 -13.04 -4.12
CA ALA A 74 -4.88 -12.25 -3.86
C ALA A 74 -4.66 -10.76 -4.12
N LEU A 75 -3.43 -10.28 -3.94
CA LEU A 75 -3.01 -8.92 -4.26
C LEU A 75 -2.71 -8.71 -5.76
N GLY A 76 -2.94 -9.71 -6.61
CA GLY A 76 -2.73 -9.60 -8.06
C GLY A 76 -1.27 -9.73 -8.50
N PHE A 77 -0.41 -10.30 -7.65
CA PHE A 77 0.93 -10.77 -8.02
C PHE A 77 0.84 -12.26 -8.35
N TRP A 78 0.36 -12.57 -9.56
CA TRP A 78 0.61 -13.88 -10.14
C TRP A 78 2.10 -13.96 -10.50
N GLU A 79 2.73 -15.07 -10.15
CA GLU A 79 4.16 -15.26 -10.20
C GLU A 79 4.70 -15.08 -11.63
N GLU A 80 5.35 -13.96 -11.88
CA GLU A 80 6.38 -13.85 -12.89
C GLU A 80 7.71 -13.60 -12.19
N PRO A 81 8.73 -14.45 -12.42
CA PRO A 81 10.05 -14.26 -11.85
C PRO A 81 10.72 -13.07 -12.53
N SER A 82 10.95 -11.97 -11.82
CA SER A 82 11.79 -10.89 -12.36
C SER A 82 12.43 -10.06 -11.24
N PRO A 83 13.59 -9.45 -11.52
CA PRO A 83 14.85 -9.90 -10.97
C PRO A 83 15.34 -8.98 -9.87
N SER A 84 15.78 -9.58 -8.77
CA SER A 84 16.70 -8.94 -7.84
C SER A 84 17.99 -8.59 -8.60
N ASN A 85 18.24 -7.29 -8.74
CA ASN A 85 19.56 -6.67 -8.59
C ASN A 85 20.70 -7.21 -9.49
N THR A 86 20.97 -6.53 -10.61
CA THR A 86 22.28 -6.61 -11.26
C THR A 86 23.14 -5.43 -10.80
N ARG A 87 23.99 -5.77 -9.82
CA ARG A 87 25.35 -5.31 -9.47
C ARG A 87 25.73 -3.84 -9.68
#